data_AF-A0A364RBI9-F1
#
_entry.id   AF-A0A364RBI9-F1
#
_cell.length_a   1.000
_cell.length_b   1.000
_cell.length_c   1.000
_cell.angle_alpha   90.00
_cell.angle_beta   90.00
_cell.angle_gamma   90.00
#
_symmetry.space_group_name_H-M   'P 1'
#
loop_
_entity.id
_entity.type
_entity.pdbx_description
1 polymer ?
#
loop_
_entity_poly.entity_id
_entity_poly.type
_entity_poly.pdbx_seq_one_letter_code
_entity_poly.pdbx_strand_id
1 'polypeptide(L)'
;MDVKHQRFLLTDRSFANIVKRDITRMAESYGFSPTEVGRINIVVSEMASNLLKHSPTGGELLVKFTPDNAIEILCLDNGPGMKDPQRMLADGTSTTGTAGEGLGAIMRQSHTFDMYTFVGGGTVILSRIYKGQTEVPKRKSPFEVATVAIPKPNEQFCGDGFGIAEKGKQCYFIVLDGLGHGAAANEASNEAAAAFLVNHTLNPADNLRQIHNTIRKTRGAVGTIVHINLAQNMLSYCGIGNIAGRLFNIEGPGIQNTASKNIIAYNGILGHNIPSTLNTQTHEWNNYKLLILHSDGIKTRWDLSKYPNLHRHDCSIIAAIVYRDFRRDTDDSLVVVARTKS
;
A
#
# COMPACT_ATOMS: atom_id res chain seq x y z
N MET A 1 -2.01 8.64 -12.17
CA MET A 1 -2.99 7.55 -12.40
C MET A 1 -2.69 6.41 -11.46
N ASP A 2 -3.76 5.74 -11.04
CA ASP A 2 -3.84 4.60 -10.14
C ASP A 2 -2.86 3.49 -10.53
N VAL A 3 -1.85 3.22 -9.70
CA VAL A 3 -0.95 2.07 -9.94
C VAL A 3 -1.25 1.00 -8.91
N LYS A 4 -2.20 0.16 -9.27
CA LYS A 4 -2.58 -1.04 -8.54
C LYS A 4 -1.49 -2.09 -8.70
N HIS A 5 -1.41 -2.98 -7.71
CA HIS A 5 -0.45 -4.07 -7.73
C HIS A 5 -0.96 -5.19 -8.62
N GLN A 6 -0.07 -5.72 -9.47
CA GLN A 6 -0.25 -7.04 -10.04
C GLN A 6 0.23 -8.09 -9.03
N ARG A 7 -0.65 -9.05 -8.74
CA ARG A 7 -0.41 -10.12 -7.77
C ARG A 7 0.14 -11.36 -8.48
N PHE A 8 1.24 -11.89 -7.97
CA PHE A 8 1.86 -13.12 -8.43
C PHE A 8 1.95 -14.13 -7.31
N LEU A 9 1.15 -15.20 -7.39
CA LEU A 9 1.21 -16.31 -6.43
C LEU A 9 2.36 -17.25 -6.78
N LEU A 10 3.14 -17.64 -5.76
CA LEU A 10 4.16 -18.67 -5.89
C LEU A 10 3.78 -19.88 -5.04
N THR A 11 3.10 -20.83 -5.68
CA THR A 11 2.69 -22.10 -5.07
C THR A 11 3.73 -23.20 -5.19
N ASP A 12 4.52 -23.19 -6.29
CA ASP A 12 5.61 -24.14 -6.52
C ASP A 12 6.69 -23.58 -7.45
N ARG A 13 7.76 -24.37 -7.65
CA ARG A 13 8.95 -23.97 -8.43
C ARG A 13 8.65 -23.68 -9.89
N SER A 14 7.63 -24.29 -10.49
CA SER A 14 7.29 -24.10 -11.91
C SER A 14 6.79 -22.68 -12.18
N PHE A 15 6.13 -22.05 -11.20
CA PHE A 15 5.60 -20.69 -11.31
C PHE A 15 6.70 -19.62 -11.25
N ALA A 16 7.84 -19.89 -10.61
CA ALA A 16 8.91 -18.90 -10.45
C ALA A 16 9.41 -18.35 -11.81
N ASN A 17 9.55 -19.21 -12.82
CA ASN A 17 9.97 -18.80 -14.16
C ASN A 17 8.90 -17.98 -14.89
N ILE A 18 7.62 -18.31 -14.68
CA ILE A 18 6.48 -17.58 -15.25
C ILE A 18 6.41 -16.17 -14.65
N VAL A 19 6.43 -16.08 -13.32
CA VAL A 19 6.40 -14.82 -12.57
C VAL A 19 7.56 -13.92 -12.98
N LYS A 20 8.79 -14.46 -13.04
CA LYS A 20 9.95 -13.71 -13.50
C LYS A 20 9.74 -13.14 -14.91
N ARG A 21 9.35 -13.98 -15.86
CA ARG A 21 9.12 -13.59 -17.25
C ARG A 21 8.05 -12.51 -17.37
N ASP A 22 6.95 -12.62 -16.63
CA ASP A 22 5.86 -11.65 -16.71
C ASP A 22 6.28 -10.30 -16.09
N ILE A 23 7.01 -10.31 -14.97
CA ILE A 23 7.61 -9.08 -14.39
C ILE A 23 8.68 -8.47 -15.33
N THR A 24 9.48 -9.30 -16.02
CA THR A 24 10.43 -8.83 -17.06
C THR A 24 9.67 -8.04 -18.14
N ARG A 25 8.59 -8.60 -18.69
CA ARG A 25 7.78 -7.92 -19.72
C ARG A 25 7.15 -6.63 -19.20
N MET A 26 6.69 -6.61 -17.95
CA MET A 26 6.18 -5.39 -17.32
C MET A 26 7.27 -4.31 -17.32
N ALA A 27 8.49 -4.64 -16.84
CA ALA A 27 9.60 -3.69 -16.79
C ALA A 27 10.03 -3.20 -18.19
N GLU A 28 10.13 -4.09 -19.16
CA GLU A 28 10.46 -3.75 -20.56
C GLU A 28 9.41 -2.81 -21.18
N SER A 29 8.11 -3.12 -20.99
CA SER A 29 7.02 -2.28 -21.53
C SER A 29 6.93 -0.91 -20.86
N TYR A 30 7.40 -0.77 -19.61
CA TYR A 30 7.56 0.52 -18.94
C TYR A 30 8.83 1.28 -19.35
N GLY A 31 9.71 0.65 -20.14
CA GLY A 31 10.91 1.25 -20.71
C GLY A 31 12.11 1.26 -19.77
N PHE A 32 12.26 0.24 -18.91
CA PHE A 32 13.52 -0.02 -18.21
C PHE A 32 14.60 -0.51 -19.19
N SER A 33 15.85 -0.10 -18.97
CA SER A 33 17.00 -0.55 -19.77
C SER A 33 17.31 -2.04 -19.54
N PRO A 34 18.01 -2.71 -20.48
CA PRO A 34 18.40 -4.12 -20.30
C PRO A 34 19.17 -4.38 -19.00
N THR A 35 20.03 -3.44 -18.59
CA THR A 35 20.78 -3.53 -17.33
C THR A 35 19.86 -3.46 -16.12
N GLU A 36 18.87 -2.57 -16.13
CA GLU A 36 17.86 -2.47 -15.05
C GLU A 36 16.96 -3.69 -14.97
N VAL A 37 16.53 -4.21 -16.12
CA VAL A 37 15.77 -5.46 -16.22
C VAL A 37 16.60 -6.61 -15.65
N GLY A 38 17.91 -6.65 -15.90
CA GLY A 38 18.84 -7.57 -15.26
C GLY A 38 18.81 -7.50 -13.73
N ARG A 39 18.83 -6.28 -13.15
CA ARG A 39 18.73 -6.08 -11.69
C ARG A 39 17.38 -6.55 -11.13
N ILE A 40 16.28 -6.19 -11.79
CA ILE A 40 14.92 -6.63 -11.44
C ILE A 40 14.84 -8.15 -11.43
N ASN A 41 15.41 -8.80 -12.45
CA ASN A 41 15.41 -10.25 -12.58
C ASN A 41 16.19 -10.96 -11.47
N ILE A 42 17.28 -10.36 -10.96
CA ILE A 42 17.99 -10.89 -9.80
C ILE A 42 17.10 -10.78 -8.55
N VAL A 43 16.52 -9.60 -8.29
CA VAL A 43 15.64 -9.37 -7.14
C VAL A 43 14.47 -10.37 -7.14
N VAL A 44 13.77 -10.51 -8.27
CA VAL A 44 12.63 -11.43 -8.39
C VAL A 44 13.05 -12.88 -8.19
N SER A 45 14.20 -13.30 -8.77
CA SER A 45 14.71 -14.66 -8.60
C SER A 45 15.02 -14.99 -7.14
N GLU A 46 15.65 -14.07 -6.41
CA GLU A 46 15.96 -14.27 -4.99
C GLU A 46 14.70 -14.24 -4.12
N MET A 47 13.78 -13.31 -4.36
CA MET A 47 12.49 -13.27 -3.63
C MET A 47 11.68 -14.56 -3.87
N ALA A 48 11.55 -15.01 -5.11
CA ALA A 48 10.84 -16.25 -5.45
C ALA A 48 11.50 -17.48 -4.81
N SER A 49 12.83 -17.56 -4.87
CA SER A 49 13.62 -18.62 -4.23
C SER A 49 13.38 -18.66 -2.71
N ASN A 50 13.39 -17.51 -2.04
CA ASN A 50 13.14 -17.41 -0.61
C ASN A 50 11.72 -17.85 -0.24
N LEU A 51 10.70 -17.42 -0.99
CA LEU A 51 9.32 -17.87 -0.77
C LEU A 51 9.19 -19.39 -0.88
N LEU A 52 9.80 -19.98 -1.90
CA LEU A 52 9.73 -21.44 -2.12
C LEU A 52 10.51 -22.25 -1.08
N LYS A 53 11.54 -21.68 -0.44
CA LYS A 53 12.33 -22.34 0.60
C LYS A 53 11.72 -22.20 1.99
N HIS A 54 11.08 -21.06 2.28
CA HIS A 54 10.73 -20.66 3.64
C HIS A 54 9.21 -20.51 3.88
N SER A 55 8.40 -20.52 2.82
CA SER A 55 6.94 -20.40 2.87
C SER A 55 6.27 -21.69 2.39
N PRO A 56 6.18 -22.74 3.24
CA PRO A 56 5.55 -24.01 2.85
C PRO A 56 4.05 -23.86 2.54
N THR A 57 3.42 -22.81 3.06
CA THR A 57 2.02 -22.43 2.79
C THR A 57 1.86 -21.51 1.59
N GLY A 58 2.95 -21.21 0.88
CA GLY A 58 3.00 -20.28 -0.24
C GLY A 58 3.12 -18.82 0.17
N GLY A 59 3.57 -18.01 -0.78
CA GLY A 59 3.66 -16.56 -0.65
C GLY A 59 3.41 -15.89 -1.99
N GLU A 60 3.57 -14.57 -2.01
CA GLU A 60 3.24 -13.80 -3.20
C GLU A 60 4.13 -12.59 -3.39
N LEU A 61 4.28 -12.20 -4.65
CA LEU A 61 4.87 -10.93 -5.04
C LEU A 61 3.76 -9.97 -5.46
N LEU A 62 3.78 -8.76 -4.92
CA LEU A 62 2.95 -7.66 -5.38
C LEU A 62 3.84 -6.67 -6.12
N VAL A 63 3.53 -6.41 -7.38
CA VAL A 63 4.36 -5.57 -8.25
C VAL A 63 3.56 -4.41 -8.81
N LYS A 64 4.07 -3.19 -8.68
CA LYS A 64 3.49 -2.01 -9.31
C LYS A 64 4.56 -1.05 -9.80
N PHE A 65 4.19 -0.14 -10.69
CA PHE A 65 4.98 1.06 -10.93
C PHE A 65 4.62 2.16 -9.94
N THR A 66 5.53 3.07 -9.69
CA THR A 66 5.30 4.21 -8.81
C THR A 66 5.31 5.52 -9.62
N PRO A 67 4.65 6.59 -9.14
CA PRO A 67 4.62 7.87 -9.86
C PRO A 67 6.00 8.51 -10.10
N ASP A 68 7.03 8.10 -9.34
CA ASP A 68 8.42 8.52 -9.47
C ASP A 68 9.24 7.58 -10.39
N ASN A 69 8.58 6.87 -11.30
CA ASN A 69 9.18 5.99 -12.31
C ASN A 69 10.01 4.85 -11.70
N ALA A 70 9.57 4.26 -10.60
CA ALA A 70 10.15 3.02 -10.08
C ALA A 70 9.24 1.83 -10.33
N ILE A 71 9.83 0.64 -10.33
CA ILE A 71 9.11 -0.61 -10.08
C ILE A 71 9.25 -0.93 -8.59
N GLU A 72 8.12 -1.10 -7.92
CA GLU A 72 8.03 -1.55 -6.53
C GLU A 72 7.64 -3.03 -6.52
N ILE A 73 8.41 -3.83 -5.79
CA ILE A 73 8.18 -5.26 -5.61
C ILE A 73 8.10 -5.52 -4.10
N LEU A 74 6.93 -5.94 -3.64
CA LEU A 74 6.70 -6.42 -2.28
C LEU A 74 6.68 -7.95 -2.31
N CYS A 75 7.51 -8.59 -1.50
CA CYS A 75 7.52 -10.03 -1.29
C CYS A 75 6.88 -10.35 0.06
N LEU A 76 5.78 -11.11 0.05
CA LEU A 76 4.98 -11.44 1.23
C LEU A 76 5.12 -12.93 1.55
N ASP A 77 5.84 -13.20 2.63
CA ASP A 77 6.14 -14.53 3.16
C ASP A 77 5.34 -14.78 4.45
N ASN A 78 4.62 -15.90 4.51
CA ASN A 78 3.89 -16.36 5.70
C ASN A 78 4.66 -17.44 6.49
N GLY A 79 5.96 -17.58 6.24
CA GLY A 79 6.85 -18.51 6.91
C GLY A 79 7.10 -18.18 8.39
N PRO A 80 8.07 -18.86 9.02
CA PRO A 80 8.34 -18.71 10.46
C PRO A 80 8.94 -17.34 10.84
N GLY A 81 9.36 -16.52 9.86
CA GLY A 81 10.09 -15.28 10.09
C GLY A 81 11.52 -15.50 10.63
N MET A 82 12.25 -14.42 10.88
CA MET A 82 13.66 -14.45 11.26
C MET A 82 13.87 -13.98 12.71
N LYS A 83 14.80 -14.63 13.41
CA LYS A 83 15.20 -14.25 14.78
C LYS A 83 16.22 -13.11 14.81
N ASP A 84 17.15 -13.10 13.85
CA ASP A 84 18.23 -12.10 13.74
C ASP A 84 18.36 -11.63 12.28
N PRO A 85 17.52 -10.67 11.86
CA PRO A 85 17.50 -10.21 10.47
C PRO A 85 18.77 -9.42 10.09
N GLN A 86 19.41 -8.73 11.03
CA GLN A 86 20.63 -7.96 10.74
C GLN A 86 21.79 -8.88 10.37
N ARG A 87 21.94 -10.01 11.08
CA ARG A 87 22.93 -11.02 10.73
C ARG A 87 22.68 -11.58 9.33
N MET A 88 21.43 -11.87 8.97
CA MET A 88 21.12 -12.41 7.62
C MET A 88 21.37 -11.41 6.47
N LEU A 89 21.43 -10.10 6.76
CA LEU A 89 21.77 -9.06 5.79
C LEU A 89 23.28 -8.81 5.68
N ALA A 90 24.00 -8.86 6.80
CA ALA A 90 25.44 -8.59 6.87
C ALA A 90 26.28 -9.79 6.39
N ASP A 91 25.85 -10.98 6.76
CA ASP A 91 26.60 -12.20 6.55
C ASP A 91 26.00 -12.94 5.35
N GLY A 92 26.78 -13.02 4.27
CA GLY A 92 26.63 -14.10 3.27
C GLY A 92 26.88 -15.50 3.86
N THR A 93 26.85 -15.67 5.19
CA THR A 93 27.24 -16.91 5.86
C THR A 93 26.02 -17.81 6.09
N SER A 94 26.01 -18.86 5.27
CA SER A 94 25.15 -20.02 5.39
C SER A 94 25.28 -20.73 6.74
N THR A 95 24.17 -21.09 7.35
CA THR A 95 24.12 -22.26 8.27
C THR A 95 23.24 -23.39 7.77
N THR A 96 22.63 -23.25 6.59
CA THR A 96 22.07 -24.34 5.78
C THR A 96 21.87 -23.78 4.37
N GLY A 97 22.83 -24.01 3.45
CA GLY A 97 22.74 -23.75 2.00
C GLY A 97 22.04 -22.45 1.52
N THR A 98 22.79 -21.53 0.91
CA THR A 98 22.32 -20.42 0.03
C THR A 98 21.47 -19.27 0.61
N ALA A 99 21.10 -19.26 1.89
CA ALA A 99 20.18 -18.24 2.43
C ALA A 99 20.77 -16.80 2.58
N GLY A 100 22.08 -16.65 2.83
CA GLY A 100 22.70 -15.34 3.10
C GLY A 100 23.05 -14.51 1.86
N GLU A 101 23.26 -15.14 0.70
CA GLU A 101 23.59 -14.41 -0.54
C GLU A 101 22.38 -13.71 -1.15
N GLY A 102 21.20 -14.32 -1.03
CA GLY A 102 19.97 -13.84 -1.69
C GLY A 102 19.45 -12.51 -1.14
N LEU A 103 19.38 -12.36 0.19
CA LEU A 103 18.94 -11.09 0.80
C LEU A 103 19.93 -9.96 0.52
N GLY A 104 21.23 -10.24 0.64
CA GLY A 104 22.28 -9.27 0.28
C GLY A 104 22.22 -8.89 -1.21
N ALA A 105 21.91 -9.83 -2.10
CA ALA A 105 21.72 -9.55 -3.52
C ALA A 105 20.51 -8.65 -3.76
N ILE A 106 19.35 -8.93 -3.13
CA ILE A 106 18.17 -8.05 -3.23
C ILE A 106 18.52 -6.63 -2.80
N MET A 107 19.17 -6.47 -1.64
CA MET A 107 19.55 -5.16 -1.12
C MET A 107 20.51 -4.42 -2.08
N ARG A 108 21.54 -5.09 -2.60
CA ARG A 108 22.53 -4.48 -3.52
C ARG A 108 21.95 -4.10 -4.89
N GLN A 109 20.96 -4.84 -5.37
CA GLN A 109 20.33 -4.57 -6.67
C GLN A 109 19.18 -3.55 -6.58
N SER A 110 18.73 -3.23 -5.37
CA SER A 110 17.65 -2.29 -5.11
C SER A 110 18.19 -0.89 -4.86
N HIS A 111 17.49 0.14 -5.34
CA HIS A 111 17.77 1.52 -4.90
C HIS A 111 17.18 1.76 -3.51
N THR A 112 15.96 1.28 -3.26
CA THR A 112 15.34 1.28 -1.93
C THR A 112 15.09 -0.16 -1.51
N PHE A 113 15.54 -0.51 -0.31
CA PHE A 113 15.32 -1.80 0.32
C PHE A 113 14.79 -1.59 1.73
N ASP A 114 13.75 -2.34 2.10
CA ASP A 114 13.29 -2.45 3.48
C ASP A 114 12.82 -3.89 3.73
N MET A 115 12.95 -4.37 4.96
CA MET A 115 12.54 -5.71 5.35
C MET A 115 11.98 -5.70 6.76
N TYR A 116 10.79 -6.27 6.91
CA TYR A 116 10.16 -6.50 8.19
C TYR A 116 9.95 -7.99 8.43
N THR A 117 10.38 -8.47 9.58
CA THR A 117 10.21 -9.87 10.00
C THR A 117 10.27 -10.00 11.50
N PHE A 118 9.53 -10.97 12.02
CA PHE A 118 9.62 -11.40 13.41
C PHE A 118 9.25 -12.87 13.53
N VAL A 119 9.71 -13.53 14.60
CA VAL A 119 9.46 -14.95 14.83
C VAL A 119 7.95 -15.22 14.95
N GLY A 120 7.45 -16.13 14.12
CA GLY A 120 6.03 -16.49 14.00
C GLY A 120 5.21 -15.55 13.12
N GLY A 121 5.80 -14.48 12.58
CA GLY A 121 5.10 -13.43 11.82
C GLY A 121 5.43 -13.35 10.33
N GLY A 122 6.24 -14.28 9.82
CA GLY A 122 6.70 -14.26 8.44
C GLY A 122 7.66 -13.11 8.12
N THR A 123 7.76 -12.80 6.82
CA THR A 123 8.69 -11.80 6.29
C THR A 123 7.98 -10.96 5.23
N VAL A 124 8.20 -9.65 5.24
CA VAL A 124 7.82 -8.75 4.14
C VAL A 124 9.07 -8.02 3.68
N ILE A 125 9.38 -8.10 2.39
CA ILE A 125 10.52 -7.40 1.77
C ILE A 125 9.99 -6.41 0.75
N LEU A 126 10.51 -5.18 0.79
CA LEU A 126 10.28 -4.13 -0.18
C LEU A 126 11.56 -3.93 -1.01
N SER A 127 11.41 -3.93 -2.33
CA SER A 127 12.43 -3.45 -3.27
C SER A 127 11.83 -2.38 -4.17
N ARG A 128 12.53 -1.26 -4.34
CA ARG A 128 12.25 -0.30 -5.42
C ARG A 128 13.46 -0.11 -6.31
N ILE A 129 13.23 -0.17 -7.62
CA ILE A 129 14.23 0.13 -8.64
C ILE A 129 13.72 1.28 -9.51
N TYR A 130 14.35 2.46 -9.42
CA TYR A 130 14.04 3.64 -10.21
C TYR A 130 14.64 3.55 -11.61
N LYS A 131 13.85 3.88 -12.63
CA LYS A 131 14.23 3.89 -14.03
C LYS A 131 15.14 5.08 -14.36
N GLY A 132 16.24 4.81 -15.03
CA GLY A 132 17.24 5.80 -15.46
C GLY A 132 18.01 6.44 -14.32
N GLN A 133 18.01 5.84 -13.12
CA GLN A 133 18.68 6.38 -11.95
C GLN A 133 19.79 5.43 -11.47
N THR A 134 20.81 6.01 -10.84
CA THR A 134 21.87 5.29 -10.13
C THR A 134 21.67 5.32 -8.61
N GLU A 135 20.91 6.29 -8.11
CA GLU A 135 20.63 6.50 -6.69
C GLU A 135 19.13 6.74 -6.48
N VAL A 136 18.68 6.69 -5.22
CA VAL A 136 17.30 7.03 -4.87
C VAL A 136 17.04 8.51 -5.16
N PRO A 137 16.01 8.86 -5.95
CA PRO A 137 15.63 10.25 -6.17
C PRO A 137 15.34 10.96 -4.85
N LYS A 138 15.87 12.17 -4.66
CA LYS A 138 15.57 13.01 -3.49
C LYS A 138 14.10 13.45 -3.55
N ARG A 139 13.21 12.72 -2.87
CA ARG A 139 11.79 13.05 -2.81
C ARG A 139 11.60 14.31 -1.95
N LYS A 140 11.15 15.40 -2.57
CA LYS A 140 10.88 16.69 -1.89
C LYS A 140 9.64 16.67 -0.99
N SER A 141 8.82 15.63 -1.08
CA SER A 141 7.59 15.53 -0.30
C SER A 141 7.89 15.30 1.18
N PRO A 142 7.29 16.08 2.10
CA PRO A 142 7.36 15.80 3.52
C PRO A 142 6.41 14.67 3.93
N PHE A 143 5.65 14.10 3.01
CA PHE A 143 4.71 13.03 3.27
C PHE A 143 5.25 11.68 2.80
N GLU A 144 4.88 10.65 3.54
CA GLU A 144 5.03 9.27 3.12
C GLU A 144 3.63 8.65 3.08
N VAL A 145 3.13 8.45 1.86
CA VAL A 145 1.87 7.79 1.60
C VAL A 145 2.14 6.58 0.73
N ALA A 146 1.67 5.42 1.18
CA ALA A 146 1.79 4.16 0.46
C ALA A 146 0.43 3.48 0.36
N THR A 147 0.28 2.67 -0.68
CA THR A 147 -0.94 1.92 -0.94
C THR A 147 -0.62 0.47 -1.28
N VAL A 148 -1.48 -0.45 -0.87
CA VAL A 148 -1.57 -1.80 -1.44
C VAL A 148 -2.99 -1.96 -1.97
N ALA A 149 -3.11 -2.20 -3.27
CA ALA A 149 -4.40 -2.26 -3.97
C ALA A 149 -4.41 -3.50 -4.87
N ILE A 150 -5.28 -4.46 -4.58
CA ILE A 150 -5.32 -5.77 -5.20
C ILE A 150 -6.76 -6.09 -5.63
N PRO A 151 -6.98 -6.49 -6.89
CA PRO A 151 -8.31 -6.92 -7.31
C PRO A 151 -8.74 -8.20 -6.58
N LYS A 152 -10.05 -8.34 -6.41
CA LYS A 152 -10.70 -9.58 -6.00
C LYS A 152 -10.17 -10.75 -6.84
N PRO A 153 -10.00 -11.95 -6.26
CA PRO A 153 -9.60 -13.12 -7.03
C PRO A 153 -10.51 -13.35 -8.26
N ASN A 154 -9.88 -13.64 -9.40
CA ASN A 154 -10.51 -13.83 -10.71
C ASN A 154 -11.09 -12.55 -11.36
N GLU A 155 -10.91 -11.37 -10.77
CA GLU A 155 -11.21 -10.10 -11.42
C GLU A 155 -9.97 -9.50 -12.08
N GLN A 156 -10.17 -8.89 -13.25
CA GLN A 156 -9.11 -8.15 -13.93
C GLN A 156 -9.01 -6.70 -13.40
N PHE A 157 -10.13 -6.12 -12.98
CA PHE A 157 -10.22 -4.73 -12.54
C PHE A 157 -10.63 -4.69 -11.07
N CYS A 158 -9.86 -3.93 -10.29
CA CYS A 158 -10.16 -3.71 -8.88
C CYS A 158 -11.21 -2.60 -8.72
N GLY A 159 -12.31 -2.89 -8.05
CA GLY A 159 -13.39 -1.95 -7.72
C GLY A 159 -12.95 -0.85 -6.76
N ASP A 160 -11.98 -1.12 -5.90
CA ASP A 160 -11.38 -0.11 -5.03
C ASP A 160 -10.56 0.92 -5.83
N GLY A 161 -10.46 2.13 -5.31
CA GLY A 161 -9.72 3.22 -5.95
C GLY A 161 -9.12 4.19 -4.94
N PHE A 162 -8.10 4.93 -5.37
CA PHE A 162 -7.53 6.01 -4.58
C PHE A 162 -7.00 7.14 -5.46
N GLY A 163 -6.88 8.32 -4.87
CA GLY A 163 -6.23 9.47 -5.49
C GLY A 163 -5.41 10.21 -4.45
N ILE A 164 -4.19 10.62 -4.78
CA ILE A 164 -3.30 11.37 -3.89
C ILE A 164 -2.81 12.62 -4.64
N ALA A 165 -2.96 13.78 -4.02
CA ALA A 165 -2.45 15.06 -4.50
C ALA A 165 -1.65 15.75 -3.39
N GLU A 166 -0.44 16.19 -3.71
CA GLU A 166 0.44 16.89 -2.78
C GLU A 166 0.76 18.30 -3.30
N LYS A 167 0.66 19.29 -2.43
CA LYS A 167 1.00 20.69 -2.73
C LYS A 167 1.75 21.32 -1.57
N GLY A 168 3.08 21.28 -1.65
CA GLY A 168 3.97 21.82 -0.61
C GLY A 168 3.77 21.10 0.73
N LYS A 169 3.25 21.82 1.73
CA LYS A 169 2.96 21.30 3.09
C LYS A 169 1.56 20.71 3.24
N GLN A 170 0.88 20.42 2.14
CA GLN A 170 -0.48 19.86 2.11
C GLN A 170 -0.48 18.53 1.37
N CYS A 171 -1.17 17.54 1.93
CA CYS A 171 -1.45 16.26 1.26
C CYS A 171 -2.94 15.99 1.30
N TYR A 172 -3.53 15.68 0.16
CA TYR A 172 -4.92 15.31 -0.01
C TYR A 172 -4.98 13.91 -0.57
N PHE A 173 -5.83 13.07 -0.02
CA PHE A 173 -6.11 11.80 -0.64
C PHE A 173 -7.55 11.35 -0.42
N ILE A 174 -8.01 10.54 -1.36
CA ILE A 174 -9.30 9.87 -1.33
C ILE A 174 -9.09 8.36 -1.41
N VAL A 175 -9.87 7.62 -0.63
CA VAL A 175 -9.96 6.16 -0.64
C VAL A 175 -11.40 5.81 -0.99
N LEU A 176 -11.58 4.91 -1.94
CA LEU A 176 -12.86 4.56 -2.55
C LEU A 176 -13.01 3.05 -2.64
N ASP A 177 -14.26 2.61 -2.53
CA ASP A 177 -14.70 1.26 -2.82
C ASP A 177 -15.96 1.39 -3.68
N GLY A 178 -15.84 0.99 -4.95
CA GLY A 178 -16.91 1.08 -5.94
C GLY A 178 -17.91 -0.06 -5.74
N LEU A 179 -19.21 0.22 -5.87
CA LEU A 179 -20.22 -0.79 -5.53
C LEU A 179 -20.11 -2.07 -6.38
N GLY A 180 -19.88 -3.20 -5.69
CA GLY A 180 -19.69 -4.51 -6.28
C GLY A 180 -18.22 -4.74 -6.63
N HIS A 181 -17.94 -5.45 -7.73
CA HIS A 181 -16.58 -5.71 -8.19
C HIS A 181 -16.48 -5.64 -9.72
N GLY A 182 -15.26 -5.71 -10.23
CA GLY A 182 -14.96 -5.72 -11.66
C GLY A 182 -15.09 -4.35 -12.34
N ALA A 183 -15.26 -4.36 -13.66
CA ALA A 183 -15.12 -3.16 -14.50
C ALA A 183 -16.02 -1.98 -14.10
N ALA A 184 -17.29 -2.22 -13.75
CA ALA A 184 -18.23 -1.14 -13.43
C ALA A 184 -17.99 -0.52 -12.04
N ALA A 185 -17.51 -1.32 -11.06
CA ALA A 185 -17.06 -0.78 -9.78
C ALA A 185 -15.77 0.04 -9.97
N ASN A 186 -14.86 -0.48 -10.79
CA ASN A 186 -13.62 0.20 -11.14
C ASN A 186 -13.86 1.54 -11.87
N GLU A 187 -14.83 1.60 -12.78
CA GLU A 187 -15.24 2.83 -13.46
C GLU A 187 -15.70 3.88 -12.45
N ALA A 188 -16.59 3.52 -11.52
CA ALA A 188 -17.11 4.43 -10.51
C ALA A 188 -16.01 5.01 -9.60
N SER A 189 -15.11 4.16 -9.10
CA SER A 189 -14.02 4.60 -8.23
C SER A 189 -12.95 5.41 -8.99
N ASN A 190 -12.62 5.04 -10.22
CA ASN A 190 -11.68 5.80 -11.04
C ASN A 190 -12.23 7.18 -11.44
N GLU A 191 -13.52 7.28 -11.78
CA GLU A 191 -14.15 8.57 -12.11
C GLU A 191 -14.17 9.51 -10.89
N ALA A 192 -14.52 8.97 -9.71
CA ALA A 192 -14.47 9.71 -8.46
C ALA A 192 -13.04 10.20 -8.12
N ALA A 193 -12.04 9.32 -8.24
CA ALA A 193 -10.64 9.68 -7.99
C ALA A 193 -10.14 10.74 -8.99
N ALA A 194 -10.50 10.62 -10.27
CA ALA A 194 -10.14 11.61 -11.29
C ALA A 194 -10.77 12.98 -10.99
N ALA A 195 -12.06 13.02 -10.63
CA ALA A 195 -12.75 14.25 -10.27
C ALA A 195 -12.10 14.95 -9.06
N PHE A 196 -11.73 14.16 -8.04
CA PHE A 196 -11.00 14.63 -6.86
C PHE A 196 -9.64 15.25 -7.23
N LEU A 197 -8.85 14.57 -8.04
CA LEU A 197 -7.50 15.04 -8.40
C LEU A 197 -7.52 16.37 -9.17
N VAL A 198 -8.57 16.63 -9.95
CA VAL A 198 -8.68 17.86 -10.74
C VAL A 198 -9.20 19.04 -9.90
N ASN A 199 -10.21 18.81 -9.05
CA ASN A 199 -11.01 19.91 -8.47
C ASN A 199 -11.10 19.92 -6.94
N HIS A 200 -10.25 19.20 -6.21
CA HIS A 200 -10.34 19.22 -4.74
C HIS A 200 -10.13 20.63 -4.16
N THR A 201 -10.97 20.95 -3.19
CA THR A 201 -10.87 22.10 -2.30
C THR A 201 -10.18 21.72 -0.98
N LEU A 202 -9.98 22.69 -0.10
CA LEU A 202 -9.45 22.45 1.25
C LEU A 202 -10.40 21.66 2.15
N ASN A 203 -11.71 21.62 1.84
CA ASN A 203 -12.71 21.03 2.73
C ASN A 203 -13.14 19.63 2.26
N PRO A 204 -12.81 18.55 3.01
CA PRO A 204 -13.19 17.18 2.68
C PRO A 204 -14.69 16.96 2.43
N ALA A 205 -15.58 17.58 3.21
CA ALA A 205 -17.02 17.42 3.04
C ALA A 205 -17.52 18.03 1.71
N ASP A 206 -16.97 19.17 1.31
CA ASP A 206 -17.33 19.81 0.03
C ASP A 206 -16.83 18.99 -1.16
N ASN A 207 -15.63 18.42 -1.04
CA ASN A 207 -15.09 17.49 -2.03
C ASN A 207 -15.98 16.25 -2.19
N LEU A 208 -16.50 15.68 -1.10
CA LEU A 208 -17.44 14.55 -1.18
C LEU A 208 -18.76 14.93 -1.86
N ARG A 209 -19.31 16.12 -1.58
CA ARG A 209 -20.53 16.60 -2.26
C ARG A 209 -20.31 16.76 -3.77
N GLN A 210 -19.15 17.29 -4.15
CA GLN A 210 -18.78 17.40 -5.55
C GLN A 210 -18.69 16.03 -6.22
N ILE A 211 -17.95 15.10 -5.62
CA ILE A 211 -17.79 13.74 -6.15
C ILE A 211 -19.15 13.03 -6.24
N HIS A 212 -19.99 13.15 -5.21
CA HIS A 212 -21.34 12.59 -5.22
C HIS A 212 -22.13 13.04 -6.45
N ASN A 213 -22.04 14.30 -6.85
CA ASN A 213 -22.71 14.81 -8.04
C ASN A 213 -22.06 14.34 -9.34
N THR A 214 -20.74 14.23 -9.37
CA THR A 214 -19.99 13.78 -10.56
C THR A 214 -20.35 12.35 -10.93
N ILE A 215 -20.30 11.41 -9.98
CA ILE A 215 -20.41 9.98 -10.27
C ILE A 215 -21.86 9.44 -10.28
N ARG A 216 -22.89 10.30 -10.32
CA ARG A 216 -24.32 9.90 -10.26
C ARG A 216 -24.75 8.91 -11.33
N LYS A 217 -24.04 8.85 -12.46
CA LYS A 217 -24.35 7.96 -13.58
C LYS A 217 -23.61 6.62 -13.51
N THR A 218 -22.74 6.44 -12.52
CA THR A 218 -21.96 5.23 -12.32
C THR A 218 -22.71 4.25 -11.39
N ARG A 219 -22.08 3.12 -11.06
CA ARG A 219 -22.56 2.26 -9.96
C ARG A 219 -22.55 2.94 -8.60
N GLY A 220 -21.85 4.06 -8.44
CA GLY A 220 -21.63 4.70 -7.15
C GLY A 220 -20.51 4.02 -6.35
N ALA A 221 -20.14 4.65 -5.26
CA ALA A 221 -19.02 4.22 -4.43
C ALA A 221 -19.23 4.66 -2.97
N VAL A 222 -18.54 4.01 -2.05
CA VAL A 222 -18.24 4.56 -0.73
C VAL A 222 -16.88 5.25 -0.77
N GLY A 223 -16.61 6.18 0.13
CA GLY A 223 -15.32 6.86 0.11
C GLY A 223 -15.04 7.76 1.29
N THR A 224 -13.75 7.91 1.59
CA THR A 224 -13.22 8.82 2.62
C THR A 224 -12.17 9.74 2.02
N ILE A 225 -12.33 11.04 2.24
CA ILE A 225 -11.36 12.06 1.86
C ILE A 225 -10.62 12.51 3.11
N VAL A 226 -9.30 12.63 2.99
CA VAL A 226 -8.39 13.12 4.02
C VAL A 226 -7.58 14.29 3.46
N HIS A 227 -7.39 15.29 4.31
CA HIS A 227 -6.52 16.43 4.07
C HIS A 227 -5.58 16.60 5.27
N ILE A 228 -4.27 16.55 5.02
CA ILE A 228 -3.22 16.79 6.00
C ILE A 228 -2.57 18.13 5.72
N ASN A 229 -2.54 19.00 6.74
CA ASN A 229 -1.95 20.32 6.70
C ASN A 229 -0.81 20.44 7.74
N LEU A 230 0.44 20.42 7.28
CA LEU A 230 1.61 20.54 8.18
C LEU A 230 1.88 21.97 8.66
N ALA A 231 1.26 23.00 8.07
CA ALA A 231 1.36 24.36 8.58
C ALA A 231 0.45 24.56 9.82
N GLN A 232 -0.65 23.81 9.88
CA GLN A 232 -1.62 23.85 10.99
C GLN A 232 -1.50 22.66 11.94
N ASN A 233 -0.60 21.71 11.69
CA ASN A 233 -0.49 20.44 12.41
C ASN A 233 -1.85 19.74 12.56
N MET A 234 -2.58 19.64 11.45
CA MET A 234 -3.97 19.19 11.44
C MET A 234 -4.23 18.18 10.33
N LEU A 235 -4.99 17.15 10.67
CA LEU A 235 -5.67 16.26 9.74
C LEU A 235 -7.16 16.59 9.77
N SER A 236 -7.75 16.74 8.59
CA SER A 236 -9.19 16.92 8.38
C SER A 236 -9.71 15.79 7.51
N TYR A 237 -10.90 15.26 7.79
CA TYR A 237 -11.48 14.21 6.97
C TYR A 237 -13.01 14.24 6.95
N CYS A 238 -13.58 13.61 5.93
CA CYS A 238 -15.00 13.29 5.87
C CYS A 238 -15.16 11.99 5.06
N GLY A 239 -16.11 11.14 5.43
CA GLY A 239 -16.33 9.86 4.76
C GLY A 239 -17.80 9.50 4.64
N ILE A 240 -18.11 8.73 3.60
CA ILE A 240 -19.42 8.11 3.31
C ILE A 240 -19.20 6.60 3.18
N GLY A 241 -20.02 5.80 3.85
CA GLY A 241 -20.02 4.35 3.78
C GLY A 241 -19.05 3.69 4.76
N ASN A 242 -18.38 2.63 4.32
CA ASN A 242 -17.68 1.66 5.16
C ASN A 242 -16.15 1.61 4.96
N ILE A 243 -15.55 2.63 4.33
CA ILE A 243 -14.08 2.79 4.38
C ILE A 243 -13.66 2.98 5.84
N ALA A 244 -12.98 1.97 6.37
CA ALA A 244 -12.54 1.95 7.76
C ALA A 244 -11.19 2.62 7.90
N GLY A 245 -10.93 3.19 9.08
CA GLY A 245 -9.65 3.83 9.33
C GLY A 245 -9.30 3.95 10.79
N ARG A 246 -8.01 4.02 11.08
CA ARG A 246 -7.46 4.30 12.41
C ARG A 246 -6.28 5.24 12.36
N LEU A 247 -6.28 6.21 13.26
CA LEU A 247 -5.20 7.14 13.52
C LEU A 247 -4.45 6.71 14.78
N PHE A 248 -3.18 6.37 14.65
CA PHE A 248 -2.31 5.94 15.75
C PHE A 248 -1.40 7.06 16.23
N ASN A 249 -1.07 7.04 17.51
CA ASN A 249 0.14 7.67 18.02
C ASN A 249 1.27 6.64 18.00
N ILE A 250 2.39 6.99 17.38
CA ILE A 250 3.58 6.14 17.24
C ILE A 250 4.79 6.73 17.97
N GLU A 251 4.54 7.61 18.94
CA GLU A 251 5.56 8.14 19.85
C GLU A 251 6.09 7.05 20.80
N GLY A 252 7.41 6.88 20.85
CA GLY A 252 8.06 5.91 21.74
C GLY A 252 8.38 4.55 21.10
N PRO A 253 8.67 3.51 21.90
CA PRO A 253 9.22 2.25 21.39
C PRO A 253 8.20 1.32 20.71
N GLY A 254 6.91 1.67 20.63
CA GLY A 254 5.88 0.79 20.08
C GLY A 254 4.55 1.47 19.76
N ILE A 255 3.75 0.83 18.91
CA ILE A 255 2.38 1.26 18.60
C ILE A 255 1.47 0.83 19.75
N GLN A 256 0.91 1.78 20.48
CA GLN A 256 -0.11 1.51 21.49
C GLN A 256 -1.50 1.70 20.88
N ASN A 257 -2.20 0.60 20.59
CA ASN A 257 -3.55 0.67 20.01
C ASN A 257 -4.57 1.38 20.91
N THR A 258 -4.38 1.34 22.23
CA THR A 258 -5.25 2.01 23.21
C THR A 258 -5.29 3.52 23.01
N ALA A 259 -4.27 4.11 22.39
CA ALA A 259 -4.22 5.53 22.05
C ALA A 259 -4.69 5.84 20.61
N SER A 260 -5.24 4.86 19.87
CA SER A 260 -5.72 5.06 18.50
C SER A 260 -7.14 5.60 18.45
N LYS A 261 -7.45 6.39 17.41
CA LYS A 261 -8.79 6.93 17.13
C LYS A 261 -9.33 6.34 15.83
N ASN A 262 -10.58 5.87 15.86
CA ASN A 262 -11.25 5.42 14.65
C ASN A 262 -11.65 6.60 13.77
N ILE A 263 -11.51 6.43 12.46
CA ILE A 263 -12.04 7.33 11.44
C ILE A 263 -13.51 6.94 11.21
N ILE A 264 -14.44 7.87 11.43
CA ILE A 264 -15.87 7.61 11.37
C ILE A 264 -16.46 8.21 10.10
N ALA A 265 -17.15 7.40 9.32
CA ALA A 265 -17.88 7.82 8.13
C ALA A 265 -19.39 7.90 8.40
N TYR A 266 -20.09 8.70 7.60
CA TYR A 266 -21.54 8.72 7.59
C TYR A 266 -22.11 7.56 6.76
N ASN A 267 -23.32 7.12 7.06
CA ASN A 267 -24.02 6.16 6.21
C ASN A 267 -24.45 6.81 4.89
N GLY A 268 -24.25 6.10 3.78
CA GLY A 268 -24.65 6.55 2.45
C GLY A 268 -23.79 5.93 1.35
N ILE A 269 -24.07 6.33 0.12
CA ILE A 269 -23.39 5.90 -1.10
C ILE A 269 -23.24 7.11 -2.02
N LEU A 270 -22.01 7.45 -2.40
CA LEU A 270 -21.70 8.51 -3.36
C LEU A 270 -22.30 8.14 -4.73
N GLY A 271 -22.85 9.13 -5.44
CA GLY A 271 -23.62 8.91 -6.67
C GLY A 271 -25.10 8.57 -6.45
N HIS A 272 -25.49 8.08 -5.25
CA HIS A 272 -26.87 7.68 -4.96
C HIS A 272 -27.50 8.53 -3.87
N ASN A 273 -27.15 8.26 -2.60
CA ASN A 273 -27.74 8.90 -1.44
C ASN A 273 -26.68 9.25 -0.40
N ILE A 274 -26.60 10.53 -0.03
CA ILE A 274 -25.76 11.00 1.08
C ILE A 274 -26.62 11.80 2.06
N PRO A 275 -26.22 11.90 3.34
CA PRO A 275 -26.87 12.78 4.30
C PRO A 275 -26.92 14.23 3.80
N SER A 276 -27.98 14.95 4.17
CA SER A 276 -28.13 16.38 3.84
C SER A 276 -27.03 17.24 4.48
N THR A 277 -26.56 16.84 5.66
CA THR A 277 -25.48 17.52 6.39
C THR A 277 -24.26 16.62 6.48
N LEU A 278 -23.13 17.12 5.96
CA LEU A 278 -21.80 16.52 6.08
C LEU A 278 -20.87 17.53 6.73
N ASN A 279 -20.23 17.12 7.82
CA ASN A 279 -19.25 17.93 8.51
C ASN A 279 -17.87 17.31 8.38
N THR A 280 -16.87 18.16 8.18
CA THR A 280 -15.47 17.77 8.23
C THR A 280 -15.05 17.60 9.69
N GLN A 281 -14.50 16.44 10.00
CA GLN A 281 -13.92 16.13 11.30
C GLN A 281 -12.44 16.48 11.29
N THR A 282 -11.91 16.89 12.45
CA THR A 282 -10.49 17.28 12.58
C THR A 282 -9.80 16.56 13.72
N HIS A 283 -8.51 16.29 13.51
CA HIS A 283 -7.60 15.73 14.49
C HIS A 283 -6.24 16.41 14.40
N GLU A 284 -5.51 16.44 15.51
CA GLU A 284 -4.11 16.86 15.51
C GLU A 284 -3.27 15.94 14.63
N TRP A 285 -2.39 16.52 13.83
CA TRP A 285 -1.41 15.82 13.01
C TRP A 285 0.00 16.32 13.29
N ASN A 286 0.88 15.41 13.69
CA ASN A 286 2.28 15.68 13.94
C ASN A 286 3.13 14.49 13.43
N ASN A 287 4.45 14.56 13.58
CA ASN A 287 5.37 13.54 13.05
C ASN A 287 5.27 12.17 13.75
N TYR A 288 4.48 12.08 14.82
CA TYR A 288 4.20 10.84 15.55
C TYR A 288 2.81 10.28 15.24
N LYS A 289 2.17 10.73 14.15
CA LYS A 289 0.90 10.17 13.70
C LYS A 289 1.10 9.22 12.52
N LEU A 290 0.35 8.12 12.57
CA LEU A 290 0.22 7.16 11.49
C LEU A 290 -1.27 6.97 11.20
N LEU A 291 -1.70 7.29 9.99
CA LEU A 291 -3.06 7.00 9.53
C LEU A 291 -3.04 5.75 8.65
N ILE A 292 -3.99 4.86 8.90
CA ILE A 292 -4.25 3.72 8.04
C ILE A 292 -5.74 3.72 7.70
N LEU A 293 -6.06 3.73 6.41
CA LEU A 293 -7.39 3.53 5.87
C LEU A 293 -7.43 2.24 5.07
N HIS A 294 -8.58 1.59 5.01
CA HIS A 294 -8.77 0.42 4.16
C HIS A 294 -10.21 0.24 3.70
N SER A 295 -10.39 -0.40 2.55
CA SER A 295 -11.70 -0.89 2.09
C SER A 295 -12.18 -2.07 2.93
N ASP A 296 -13.40 -2.53 2.71
CA ASP A 296 -13.95 -3.67 3.44
C ASP A 296 -13.35 -5.02 2.98
N GLY A 297 -12.55 -5.05 1.91
CA GLY A 297 -11.64 -6.15 1.61
C GLY A 297 -10.68 -6.50 2.73
N ILE A 298 -10.47 -5.61 3.70
CA ILE A 298 -9.65 -5.85 4.88
C ILE A 298 -10.54 -5.96 6.12
N LYS A 299 -10.29 -7.00 6.93
CA LYS A 299 -10.96 -7.19 8.22
C LYS A 299 -10.71 -5.97 9.10
N THR A 300 -11.77 -5.40 9.69
CA THR A 300 -11.69 -4.19 10.52
C THR A 300 -11.04 -4.41 11.89
N ARG A 301 -10.96 -5.67 12.37
CA ARG A 301 -10.38 -6.04 13.67
C ARG A 301 -8.94 -6.53 13.53
N TRP A 302 -8.03 -5.58 13.52
CA TRP A 302 -6.58 -5.78 13.55
C TRP A 302 -5.95 -5.13 14.80
N ASP A 303 -4.78 -5.63 15.19
CA ASP A 303 -4.04 -5.15 16.35
C ASP A 303 -2.56 -4.95 15.99
N LEU A 304 -2.16 -3.70 15.78
CA LEU A 304 -0.77 -3.39 15.40
C LEU A 304 0.24 -3.54 16.54
N SER A 305 -0.20 -3.59 17.80
CA SER A 305 0.71 -3.79 18.93
C SER A 305 1.36 -5.19 18.92
N LYS A 306 0.75 -6.14 18.19
CA LYS A 306 1.29 -7.47 17.93
C LYS A 306 2.43 -7.50 16.91
N TYR A 307 2.75 -6.35 16.30
CA TYR A 307 3.78 -6.19 15.28
C TYR A 307 4.89 -5.29 15.81
N PRO A 308 5.92 -5.87 16.46
CA PRO A 308 6.99 -5.09 17.09
C PRO A 308 7.66 -4.16 16.08
N ASN A 309 7.86 -2.89 16.42
CA ASN A 309 8.57 -1.89 15.61
C ASN A 309 8.05 -1.64 14.18
N LEU A 310 6.87 -2.15 13.79
CA LEU A 310 6.35 -2.02 12.43
C LEU A 310 6.24 -0.55 11.96
N HIS A 311 5.90 0.37 12.87
CA HIS A 311 5.82 1.81 12.60
C HIS A 311 7.14 2.45 12.13
N ARG A 312 8.28 1.78 12.29
CA ARG A 312 9.61 2.27 11.87
C ARG A 312 9.95 1.93 10.41
N HIS A 313 9.16 1.07 9.77
CA HIS A 313 9.37 0.64 8.38
C HIS A 313 8.64 1.54 7.40
N ASP A 314 8.95 1.41 6.11
CA ASP A 314 8.28 2.10 5.01
C ASP A 314 6.76 1.85 5.07
N CYS A 315 5.96 2.87 4.76
CA CYS A 315 4.51 2.76 4.76
C CYS A 315 3.99 1.63 3.85
N SER A 316 4.75 1.23 2.83
CA SER A 316 4.41 0.10 1.95
C SER A 316 4.56 -1.24 2.66
N ILE A 317 5.54 -1.37 3.56
CA ILE A 317 5.67 -2.54 4.44
C ILE A 317 4.47 -2.60 5.40
N ILE A 318 4.09 -1.47 5.99
CA ILE A 318 2.93 -1.40 6.89
C ILE A 318 1.66 -1.79 6.14
N ALA A 319 1.44 -1.22 4.95
CA ALA A 319 0.29 -1.54 4.10
C ALA A 319 0.28 -3.02 3.71
N ALA A 320 1.44 -3.56 3.35
CA ALA A 320 1.62 -4.97 2.99
C ALA A 320 1.32 -5.93 4.14
N ILE A 321 1.74 -5.62 5.37
CA ILE A 321 1.42 -6.43 6.55
C ILE A 321 -0.09 -6.41 6.82
N VAL A 322 -0.71 -5.23 6.77
CA VAL A 322 -2.16 -5.11 6.96
C VAL A 322 -2.92 -5.91 5.89
N TYR A 323 -2.49 -5.82 4.64
CA TYR A 323 -3.05 -6.61 3.54
C TYR A 323 -2.85 -8.12 3.75
N ARG A 324 -1.62 -8.58 3.96
CA ARG A 324 -1.26 -10.00 4.06
C ARG A 324 -2.04 -10.71 5.17
N ASP A 325 -2.15 -10.08 6.34
CA ASP A 325 -2.67 -10.74 7.55
C ASP A 325 -4.18 -10.57 7.72
N PHE A 326 -4.76 -9.51 7.13
CA PHE A 326 -6.14 -9.14 7.38
C PHE A 326 -7.03 -9.06 6.14
N ARG A 327 -6.53 -9.36 4.93
CA ARG A 327 -7.39 -9.42 3.74
C ARG A 327 -8.51 -10.45 3.87
N ARG A 328 -9.56 -10.22 3.09
CA ARG A 328 -10.65 -11.12 2.77
C ARG A 328 -10.43 -11.53 1.32
N ASP A 329 -10.16 -12.81 1.05
CA ASP A 329 -9.99 -13.31 -0.32
C ASP A 329 -11.32 -13.38 -1.11
N THR A 330 -12.34 -12.64 -0.67
CA THR A 330 -13.69 -12.59 -1.25
C THR A 330 -14.00 -11.25 -1.91
N ASP A 331 -13.12 -10.25 -1.75
CA ASP A 331 -13.35 -8.89 -2.24
C ASP A 331 -12.09 -8.20 -2.76
N ASP A 332 -12.29 -7.06 -3.41
CA ASP A 332 -11.22 -6.10 -3.71
C ASP A 332 -10.56 -5.63 -2.41
N SER A 333 -9.25 -5.41 -2.42
CA SER A 333 -8.50 -5.02 -1.23
C SER A 333 -7.68 -3.77 -1.45
N LEU A 334 -7.94 -2.73 -0.66
CA LEU A 334 -7.18 -1.49 -0.63
C LEU A 334 -6.77 -1.14 0.80
N VAL A 335 -5.48 -0.90 1.00
CA VAL A 335 -4.90 -0.32 2.21
C VAL A 335 -4.15 0.95 1.83
N VAL A 336 -4.37 2.03 2.55
CA VAL A 336 -3.63 3.30 2.43
C VAL A 336 -3.01 3.64 3.78
N VAL A 337 -1.70 3.86 3.79
CA VAL A 337 -0.94 4.24 4.99
C VAL A 337 -0.30 5.60 4.76
N ALA A 338 -0.43 6.52 5.71
CA ALA A 338 0.12 7.86 5.63
C ALA A 338 0.81 8.28 6.94
N ARG A 339 1.97 8.94 6.81
CA ARG A 339 2.66 9.66 7.90
C ARG A 339 3.41 10.88 7.35
N THR A 340 3.87 11.77 8.24
CA THR A 340 4.90 12.75 7.88
C THR A 340 6.27 12.08 7.93
N LYS A 341 7.14 12.36 6.95
CA LYS A 341 8.55 11.94 6.99
C LYS A 341 9.27 12.69 8.10
N SER A 342 10.06 11.96 8.88
CA SER A 342 10.94 12.48 9.93
C SER A 342 12.09 13.29 9.36
#